data_AF-A0A956E178-F1
#
_entry.id   AF-A0A956E178-F1
#
_cell.length_a   1.000
_cell.length_b   1.000
_cell.length_c   1.000
_cell.angle_alpha   90.00
_cell.angle_beta   90.00
_cell.angle_gamma   90.00
#
_symmetry.space_group_name_H-M   'P 1'
#
loop_
_entity.id
_entity.type
_entity.pdbx_description
1 polymer ?
#
loop_
_entity_poly.entity_id
_entity_poly.type
_entity_poly.pdbx_seq_one_letter_code
_entity_poly.pdbx_strand_id
1 'polypeptide(L)'
;FIDRIDRVDDETIEVIDYKTNRQIFTRDEVEHSLQLSLYHVAVQRMWPWAKNVRLTFHMLRHGLRLRTERTPEQLEAALRYVETMGRMTEEATEFPARLNSNCVWCDHRQQCPAYAAALKGQRDFICEDTADLEAVAREREEVARLAKLLYARKSELEGVLKTHLAEQDELVLAGVRYRMFNVTKVEHPLARTVQVLADATGMDRDQIVERIATVDGKALDRLLKEAGKTLDRSRVALLKAELDATAEKSFSPRFWAKEVAA
;
A
#
# COMPACT_ATOMS: atom_id res chain seq x y z
N PHE A 1 18.10 2.15 -17.36
CA PHE A 1 17.62 0.77 -17.59
C PHE A 1 16.12 0.82 -17.81
N ILE A 2 15.62 0.19 -18.87
CA ILE A 2 14.20 0.06 -19.21
C ILE A 2 13.90 -1.44 -19.24
N ASP A 3 12.88 -1.90 -18.51
CA ASP A 3 12.61 -3.33 -18.33
C ASP A 3 12.26 -4.06 -19.64
N ARG A 4 11.33 -3.49 -20.41
CA ARG A 4 10.89 -4.06 -21.69
C ARG A 4 10.38 -2.97 -22.63
N ILE A 5 10.67 -3.15 -23.91
CA ILE A 5 10.22 -2.29 -25.01
C ILE A 5 9.69 -3.18 -26.12
N ASP A 6 8.45 -2.96 -26.51
CA ASP A 6 7.80 -3.68 -27.61
C ASP A 6 7.57 -2.73 -28.78
N ARG A 7 7.94 -3.15 -29.99
CA ARG A 7 7.45 -2.52 -31.22
C ARG A 7 6.01 -3.01 -31.43
N VAL A 8 5.05 -2.10 -31.34
CA VAL A 8 3.62 -2.43 -31.50
C VAL A 8 3.25 -2.45 -32.97
N ASP A 9 3.72 -1.45 -33.72
CA ASP A 9 3.50 -1.30 -35.16
C ASP A 9 4.63 -0.46 -35.79
N ASP A 10 4.40 0.06 -36.99
CA ASP A 10 5.41 0.83 -37.73
C ASP A 10 5.68 2.23 -37.15
N GLU A 11 4.79 2.76 -36.33
CA GLU A 11 4.90 4.10 -35.76
C GLU A 11 4.85 4.12 -34.22
N THR A 12 4.59 2.97 -33.59
CA THR A 12 4.30 2.89 -32.16
C THR A 12 5.23 1.94 -31.42
N ILE A 13 5.76 2.43 -30.30
CA ILE A 13 6.48 1.64 -29.30
C ILE A 13 5.66 1.61 -27.99
N GLU A 14 5.66 0.46 -27.30
CA GLU A 14 5.16 0.34 -25.93
C GLU A 14 6.33 0.07 -24.97
N VAL A 15 6.53 0.96 -24.00
CA VAL A 15 7.43 0.73 -22.87
C VAL A 15 6.66 0.08 -21.74
N ILE A 16 7.17 -1.05 -21.23
CA ILE A 16 6.55 -1.81 -20.15
C ILE A 16 7.52 -1.87 -18.98
N ASP A 17 7.11 -1.33 -17.84
CA ASP A 17 7.81 -1.40 -16.57
C ASP A 17 7.06 -2.35 -15.62
N TYR A 18 7.76 -3.34 -15.08
CA TYR A 18 7.16 -4.38 -14.26
C TYR A 18 7.16 -3.98 -12.78
N LYS A 19 5.97 -4.00 -12.16
CA LYS A 19 5.79 -3.60 -10.76
C LYS A 19 5.23 -4.76 -9.93
N THR A 20 5.87 -5.05 -8.81
CA THR A 20 5.47 -6.11 -7.86
C THR A 20 4.80 -5.55 -6.59
N ASN A 21 4.59 -4.24 -6.55
CA ASN A 21 4.02 -3.50 -5.43
C ASN A 21 2.70 -4.10 -4.94
N ARG A 22 2.50 -4.08 -3.63
CA ARG A 22 1.25 -4.55 -3.01
C ARG A 22 0.08 -3.62 -3.33
N GLN A 23 0.32 -2.31 -3.33
CA GLN A 23 -0.68 -1.30 -3.67
C GLN A 23 -0.69 -1.07 -5.18
N ILE A 24 -1.88 -0.81 -5.73
CA ILE A 24 -2.06 -0.42 -7.13
C ILE A 24 -1.92 1.10 -7.21
N PHE A 25 -1.20 1.59 -8.23
CA PHE A 25 -1.11 3.02 -8.48
C PHE A 25 -2.47 3.61 -8.85
N THR A 26 -2.76 4.82 -8.38
CA THR A 26 -3.92 5.58 -8.85
C THR A 26 -3.72 6.01 -10.30
N ARG A 27 -4.81 6.36 -10.99
CA ARG A 27 -4.73 6.88 -12.37
C ARG A 27 -3.82 8.11 -12.46
N ASP A 28 -3.98 9.02 -11.50
CA ASP A 28 -3.20 10.26 -11.39
C ASP A 28 -1.69 9.98 -11.23
N GLU A 29 -1.31 9.01 -10.38
CA GLU A 29 0.10 8.62 -10.21
C GLU A 29 0.73 8.06 -11.50
N VAL A 30 -0.06 7.34 -12.30
CA VAL A 30 0.41 6.80 -13.58
C VAL A 30 0.49 7.90 -14.64
N GLU A 31 -0.51 8.77 -14.72
CA GLU A 31 -0.57 9.89 -15.68
C GLU A 31 0.53 10.94 -15.43
N HIS A 32 0.93 11.14 -14.18
CA HIS A 32 1.97 12.11 -13.81
C HIS A 32 3.31 11.46 -13.43
N SER A 33 3.50 10.16 -13.71
CA SER A 33 4.74 9.45 -13.40
C SER A 33 5.95 10.04 -14.14
N LEU A 34 6.87 10.66 -13.40
CA LEU A 34 8.15 11.15 -13.91
C LEU A 34 8.98 10.02 -14.53
N GLN A 35 9.01 8.85 -13.89
CA GLN A 35 9.76 7.68 -14.39
C GLN A 35 9.33 7.32 -15.82
N LEU A 36 8.02 7.21 -16.06
CA LEU A 36 7.49 6.88 -17.38
C LEU A 36 7.71 8.02 -18.39
N SER A 37 7.62 9.28 -17.96
CA SER A 37 7.94 10.42 -18.83
C SER A 37 9.39 10.39 -19.31
N LEU A 38 10.34 10.06 -18.44
CA LEU A 38 11.75 9.95 -18.81
C LEU A 38 12.02 8.74 -19.72
N TYR A 39 11.30 7.63 -19.53
CA TYR A 39 11.34 6.52 -20.47
C TYR A 39 10.83 6.92 -21.85
N HIS A 40 9.74 7.67 -21.94
CA HIS A 40 9.26 8.20 -23.22
C HIS A 40 10.36 8.99 -23.93
N VAL A 41 10.97 9.97 -23.26
CA VAL A 41 12.04 10.77 -23.87
C VAL A 41 13.21 9.89 -24.32
N ALA A 42 13.62 8.94 -23.50
CA ALA A 42 14.73 8.04 -23.84
C ALA A 42 14.42 7.22 -25.10
N VAL A 43 13.25 6.58 -25.18
CA VAL A 43 12.92 5.74 -26.34
C VAL A 43 12.71 6.57 -27.60
N GLN A 44 12.14 7.77 -27.51
CA GLN A 44 11.96 8.64 -28.66
C GLN A 44 13.30 9.13 -29.24
N ARG A 45 14.33 9.32 -28.39
CA ARG A 45 15.70 9.61 -28.84
C ARG A 45 16.38 8.40 -29.47
N MET A 46 16.16 7.20 -28.93
CA MET A 46 16.75 5.97 -29.44
C MET A 46 16.10 5.49 -30.75
N TRP A 47 14.78 5.71 -30.90
CA TRP A 47 13.99 5.32 -32.06
C TRP A 47 13.16 6.49 -32.59
N PRO A 48 13.78 7.45 -33.31
CA PRO A 48 13.09 8.65 -33.80
C PRO A 48 11.94 8.39 -34.78
N TRP A 49 11.86 7.17 -35.34
CA TRP A 49 10.76 6.76 -36.21
C TRP A 49 9.45 6.53 -35.45
N ALA A 50 9.50 6.25 -34.14
CA ALA A 50 8.33 6.02 -33.33
C ALA A 50 7.64 7.35 -33.04
N LYS A 51 6.51 7.60 -33.71
CA LYS A 51 5.67 8.78 -33.51
C LYS A 51 4.84 8.68 -32.24
N ASN A 52 4.49 7.46 -31.83
CA ASN A 52 3.66 7.20 -30.65
C ASN A 52 4.44 6.35 -29.64
N VAL A 53 4.38 6.74 -28.36
CA VAL A 53 4.95 5.96 -27.26
C VAL A 53 3.87 5.69 -26.21
N ARG A 54 3.51 4.42 -26.07
CA ARG A 54 2.64 3.92 -25.01
C ARG A 54 3.48 3.55 -23.80
N LEU A 55 3.01 3.89 -22.61
CA LEU A 55 3.72 3.64 -21.35
C LEU A 55 2.84 2.78 -20.47
N THR A 56 3.38 1.68 -19.97
CA THR A 56 2.61 0.68 -19.22
C THR A 56 3.32 0.29 -17.94
N PHE A 57 2.65 0.47 -16.80
CA PHE A 57 2.98 -0.28 -15.60
C PHE A 57 2.25 -1.61 -15.61
N HIS A 58 3.00 -2.71 -15.66
CA HIS A 58 2.44 -4.04 -15.50
C HIS A 58 2.51 -4.47 -14.03
N MET A 59 1.37 -4.37 -13.34
CA MET A 59 1.20 -4.71 -11.94
C MET A 59 1.10 -6.25 -11.76
N LEU A 60 2.24 -6.92 -11.71
CA LEU A 60 2.37 -8.39 -11.75
C LEU A 60 1.55 -9.09 -10.66
N ARG A 61 1.56 -8.57 -9.44
CA ARG A 61 0.82 -9.14 -8.29
C ARG A 61 -0.70 -9.17 -8.53
N HIS A 62 -1.21 -8.22 -9.32
CA HIS A 62 -2.64 -8.03 -9.53
C HIS A 62 -3.09 -8.52 -10.92
N GLY A 63 -2.15 -8.87 -11.80
CA GLY A 63 -2.46 -9.21 -13.20
C GLY A 63 -3.03 -8.04 -14.00
N LEU A 64 -2.74 -6.80 -13.60
CA LEU A 64 -3.27 -5.58 -14.22
C LEU A 64 -2.19 -4.84 -15.04
N ARG A 65 -2.63 -4.12 -16.06
CA ARG A 65 -1.78 -3.21 -16.86
C ARG A 65 -2.39 -1.82 -16.83
N LEU A 66 -1.65 -0.86 -16.27
CA LEU A 66 -2.03 0.54 -16.20
C LEU A 66 -1.30 1.26 -17.33
N ARG A 67 -2.05 1.74 -18.32
CA ARG A 67 -1.49 2.37 -19.53
C ARG A 67 -1.70 3.87 -19.50
N THR A 68 -0.74 4.59 -20.06
CA THR A 68 -0.76 6.04 -20.21
C THR A 68 0.09 6.47 -21.40
N GLU A 69 -0.11 7.69 -21.86
CA GLU A 69 0.66 8.34 -22.92
C GLU A 69 1.12 9.70 -22.40
N ARG A 70 1.95 10.42 -23.17
CA ARG A 70 2.40 11.76 -22.80
C ARG A 70 2.19 12.75 -23.92
N THR A 71 1.74 13.95 -23.57
CA THR A 71 1.75 15.08 -24.49
C THR A 71 3.14 15.71 -24.56
N PRO A 72 3.46 16.45 -25.63
CA PRO A 72 4.73 17.18 -25.74
C PRO A 72 4.99 18.09 -24.53
N GLU A 73 3.97 18.76 -24.01
CA GLU A 73 4.06 19.68 -22.87
C GLU A 73 4.43 18.93 -21.58
N GLN A 74 3.88 17.72 -21.38
CA GLN A 74 4.22 16.87 -20.23
C GLN A 74 5.68 16.40 -20.30
N LEU A 75 6.19 16.07 -21.49
CA LEU A 75 7.59 15.68 -21.68
C LEU A 75 8.54 16.84 -21.45
N GLU A 76 8.19 18.03 -21.96
CA GLU A 76 8.97 19.25 -21.75
C GLU A 76 9.00 19.63 -20.27
N ALA A 77 7.86 19.55 -19.58
CA ALA A 77 7.79 19.78 -18.13
C ALA A 77 8.65 18.78 -17.34
N ALA A 78 8.62 17.50 -17.69
CA ALA A 78 9.45 16.47 -17.06
C ALA A 78 10.96 16.74 -17.27
N LEU A 79 11.35 17.16 -18.48
CA LEU A 79 12.74 17.50 -18.78
C LEU A 79 13.20 18.74 -18.00
N ARG A 80 12.42 19.82 -18.01
CA ARG A 80 12.72 21.03 -17.22
C ARG A 80 12.82 20.72 -15.73
N TYR A 81 11.95 19.86 -15.21
CA TYR A 81 11.99 19.41 -13.82
C TYR A 81 13.33 18.72 -13.51
N VAL A 82 13.73 17.72 -14.32
CA VAL A 82 14.99 16.98 -14.10
C VAL A 82 16.20 17.87 -14.27
N GLU A 83 16.22 18.77 -15.26
CA GLU A 83 17.31 19.73 -15.44
C GLU A 83 17.43 20.67 -14.23
N THR A 84 16.31 21.20 -13.74
CA THR A 84 16.28 22.06 -12.55
C THR A 84 16.79 21.31 -11.33
N MET A 85 16.32 20.07 -11.10
CA MET A 85 16.79 19.23 -10.00
C MET A 85 18.27 18.88 -10.12
N GLY A 86 18.76 18.62 -11.33
CA GLY A 86 20.16 18.37 -11.62
C GLY A 86 21.03 19.56 -11.23
N ARG A 87 20.71 20.75 -11.74
CA ARG A 87 21.41 22.00 -11.39
C ARG A 87 21.38 22.26 -9.89
N MET A 88 20.21 22.13 -9.25
CA MET A 88 20.09 22.29 -7.80
C MET A 88 21.00 21.32 -7.04
N THR A 89 21.14 20.09 -7.52
CA THR A 89 22.00 19.07 -6.89
C THR A 89 23.48 19.38 -7.08
N GLU A 90 23.88 19.90 -8.24
CA GLU A 90 25.26 20.29 -8.54
C GLU A 90 25.70 21.54 -7.77
N GLU A 91 24.78 22.50 -7.56
CA GLU A 91 25.05 23.76 -6.84
C GLU A 91 24.95 23.61 -5.31
N ALA A 92 24.22 22.60 -4.82
CA ALA A 92 23.98 22.41 -3.40
C ALA A 92 25.27 22.04 -2.65
N THR A 93 25.60 22.81 -1.62
CA THR A 93 26.67 22.48 -0.66
C THR A 93 26.18 21.66 0.53
N GLU A 94 24.86 21.63 0.75
CA GLU A 94 24.23 20.96 1.89
C GLU A 94 22.94 20.24 1.46
N PHE A 95 22.70 19.07 2.04
CA PHE A 95 21.51 18.25 1.80
C PHE A 95 20.79 17.95 3.13
N PRO A 96 20.08 18.93 3.70
CA PRO A 96 19.42 18.75 4.98
C PRO A 96 18.36 17.65 4.90
N ALA A 97 18.48 16.66 5.78
CA ALA A 97 17.54 15.56 5.85
C ALA A 97 16.15 16.06 6.28
N ARG A 98 15.11 15.68 5.52
CA ARG A 98 13.72 15.97 5.84
C ARG A 98 13.00 14.68 6.20
N LEU A 99 12.35 14.67 7.36
CA LEU A 99 11.53 13.53 7.77
C LEU A 99 10.32 13.41 6.84
N ASN A 100 10.07 12.21 6.36
CA ASN A 100 8.91 11.89 5.55
C ASN A 100 8.45 10.45 5.79
N SER A 101 7.37 10.06 5.12
CA SER A 101 6.74 8.75 5.29
C SER A 101 7.64 7.58 4.86
N ASN A 102 8.70 7.83 4.09
CA ASN A 102 9.64 6.83 3.58
C ASN A 102 10.86 6.63 4.49
N CYS A 103 11.06 7.43 5.54
CA CYS A 103 12.20 7.27 6.44
C CYS A 103 12.29 5.87 7.08
N VAL A 104 11.16 5.18 7.26
CA VAL A 104 11.12 3.79 7.74
C VAL A 104 11.84 2.82 6.81
N TRP A 105 11.91 3.11 5.51
CA TRP A 105 12.52 2.26 4.49
C TRP A 105 13.85 2.81 3.97
N CYS A 106 14.36 3.89 4.56
CA CYS A 106 15.59 4.54 4.13
C CYS A 106 16.82 3.74 4.59
N ASP A 107 17.67 3.32 3.66
CA ASP A 107 18.91 2.59 3.95
C ASP A 107 19.92 3.44 4.75
N HIS A 108 19.86 4.77 4.61
CA HIS A 108 20.75 5.71 5.32
C HIS A 108 20.22 6.14 6.70
N ARG A 109 19.08 5.61 7.16
CA ARG A 109 18.41 6.09 8.40
C ARG A 109 19.28 6.01 9.65
N GLN A 110 20.19 5.03 9.73
CA GLN A 110 21.08 4.85 10.89
C GLN A 110 22.06 6.00 11.10
N GLN A 111 22.44 6.68 10.02
CA GLN A 111 23.39 7.81 10.03
C GLN A 111 22.65 9.15 9.86
N CYS A 112 21.32 9.14 9.75
CA CYS A 112 20.52 10.33 9.50
C CYS A 112 20.27 11.10 10.81
N PRO A 113 20.75 12.35 10.94
CA PRO A 113 20.57 13.14 12.15
C PRO A 113 19.09 13.46 12.43
N ALA A 114 18.30 13.74 11.39
CA ALA A 114 16.87 13.97 11.53
C ALA A 114 16.13 12.73 12.04
N TYR A 115 16.52 11.54 11.58
CA TYR A 115 15.95 10.28 12.08
C TYR A 115 16.33 10.03 13.54
N ALA A 116 17.59 10.29 13.92
CA ALA A 116 18.04 10.18 15.30
C ALA A 116 17.31 11.15 16.24
N ALA A 117 17.07 12.39 15.81
CA ALA A 117 16.25 13.37 16.51
C ALA A 117 14.80 12.88 16.70
N ALA A 118 14.20 12.33 15.63
CA ALA A 118 12.86 11.76 15.68
C ALA A 118 12.74 10.60 16.69
N LEU A 119 13.73 9.73 16.77
CA LEU A 119 13.75 8.63 17.74
C LEU A 119 13.87 9.11 19.20
N LYS A 120 14.40 10.32 19.43
CA LYS A 120 14.40 10.97 20.74
C LYS A 120 13.06 11.64 21.07
N GLY A 121 12.10 11.61 20.15
CA GLY A 121 10.79 12.25 20.32
C GLY A 121 10.83 13.77 20.32
N GLN A 122 11.85 14.37 19.72
CA GLN A 122 11.91 15.83 19.56
C GLN A 122 10.72 16.32 18.72
N ARG A 123 10.12 17.43 19.18
CA ARG A 123 8.95 18.07 18.56
C ARG A 123 9.34 19.49 18.13
N ASP A 124 9.00 19.83 16.90
CA ASP A 124 9.23 21.14 16.31
C ASP A 124 8.03 22.08 16.48
N PHE A 125 6.83 21.53 16.68
CA PHE A 125 5.60 22.29 16.78
C PHE A 125 4.61 21.66 17.76
N ILE A 126 3.95 22.50 18.56
CA ILE A 126 2.87 22.11 19.47
C ILE A 126 1.72 23.08 19.23
N CYS A 127 0.52 22.55 18.99
CA CYS A 127 -0.69 23.33 18.83
C CYS A 127 -1.16 23.82 20.21
N GLU A 128 -1.24 25.14 20.39
CA GLU A 128 -1.73 25.76 21.63
C GLU A 128 -3.26 25.95 21.62
N ASP A 129 -3.85 26.15 20.44
CA ASP A 129 -5.28 26.36 20.25
C ASP A 129 -5.85 25.35 19.25
N THR A 130 -6.66 24.43 19.75
CA THR A 130 -7.33 23.40 18.92
C THR A 130 -8.42 23.96 18.01
N ALA A 131 -8.79 25.24 18.12
CA ALA A 131 -9.67 25.91 17.17
C ALA A 131 -8.93 26.32 15.87
N ASP A 132 -7.60 26.46 15.90
CA ASP A 132 -6.78 26.64 14.71
C ASP A 132 -6.54 25.29 14.01
N LEU A 133 -7.38 25.00 13.01
CA LEU A 133 -7.32 23.73 12.28
C LEU A 133 -6.01 23.54 11.49
N GLU A 134 -5.33 24.62 11.09
CA GLU A 134 -4.06 24.52 10.38
C GLU A 134 -2.95 24.12 11.35
N ALA A 135 -2.93 24.72 12.54
CA ALA A 135 -2.03 24.31 13.63
C ALA A 135 -2.28 22.84 14.05
N VAL A 136 -3.56 22.44 14.21
CA VAL A 136 -3.92 21.05 14.53
C VAL A 136 -3.44 20.09 13.44
N ALA A 137 -3.66 20.41 12.17
CA ALA A 137 -3.22 19.58 11.06
C ALA A 137 -1.68 19.46 11.02
N ARG A 138 -0.97 20.57 11.18
CA ARG A 138 0.50 20.60 11.23
C ARG A 138 1.05 19.71 12.33
N GLU A 139 0.54 19.86 13.55
CA GLU A 139 0.96 19.03 14.67
C GLU A 139 0.62 17.56 14.45
N ARG A 140 -0.61 17.26 13.99
CA ARG A 140 -1.06 15.89 13.72
C ARG A 140 -0.13 15.20 12.72
N GLU A 141 0.25 15.86 11.63
CA GLU A 141 1.12 15.27 10.62
C GLU A 141 2.54 15.03 11.16
N GLU A 142 3.05 15.92 12.01
CA GLU A 142 4.31 15.71 12.72
C GLU A 142 4.26 14.47 13.63
N VAL A 143 3.24 14.40 14.50
CA VAL A 143 3.03 13.26 15.40
C VAL A 143 2.83 11.97 14.62
N ALA A 144 2.04 12.00 13.54
CA ALA A 144 1.80 10.82 12.72
C ALA A 144 3.10 10.28 12.11
N ARG A 145 4.00 11.17 11.64
CA ARG A 145 5.34 10.78 11.16
C ARG A 145 6.16 10.18 12.31
N LEU A 146 6.30 10.88 13.43
CA LEU A 146 7.09 10.41 14.58
C LEU A 146 6.58 9.07 15.12
N ALA A 147 5.27 8.93 15.30
CA ALA A 147 4.64 7.69 15.72
C ALA A 147 4.97 6.54 14.76
N LYS A 148 4.87 6.77 13.45
CA LYS A 148 5.23 5.76 12.44
C LYS A 148 6.70 5.32 12.59
N LEU A 149 7.62 6.25 12.81
CA LEU A 149 9.05 5.93 12.99
C LEU A 149 9.29 5.15 14.29
N LEU A 150 8.68 5.57 15.40
CA LEU A 150 8.80 4.91 16.69
C LEU A 150 8.19 3.51 16.69
N TYR A 151 7.01 3.33 16.09
CA TYR A 151 6.39 2.01 15.92
C TYR A 151 7.23 1.08 15.04
N ALA A 152 7.78 1.59 13.95
CA ALA A 152 8.67 0.81 13.10
C ALA A 152 9.94 0.37 13.87
N ARG A 153 10.54 1.29 14.64
CA ARG A 153 11.72 0.96 15.46
C ARG A 153 11.39 -0.04 16.57
N LYS A 154 10.24 0.11 17.24
CA LYS A 154 9.75 -0.88 18.21
C LYS A 154 9.57 -2.25 17.56
N SER A 155 8.95 -2.32 16.38
CA SER A 155 8.76 -3.58 15.66
C SER A 155 10.08 -4.24 15.25
N GLU A 156 11.10 -3.46 14.89
CA GLU A 156 12.44 -3.96 14.59
C GLU A 156 13.09 -4.59 15.83
N LEU A 157 13.04 -3.89 16.97
CA LEU A 157 13.57 -4.38 18.25
C LEU A 157 12.82 -5.63 18.74
N GLU A 158 11.49 -5.65 18.60
CA GLU A 158 10.69 -6.85 18.87
C GLU A 158 11.07 -8.02 17.97
N GLY A 159 11.43 -7.76 16.71
CA GLY A 159 11.93 -8.78 15.79
C GLY A 159 13.19 -9.45 16.34
N VAL A 160 14.15 -8.67 16.85
CA VAL A 160 15.36 -9.18 17.50
C VAL A 160 15.01 -10.04 18.71
N LEU A 161 14.15 -9.54 19.60
CA LEU A 161 13.72 -10.28 20.80
C LEU A 161 13.01 -11.60 20.43
N LYS A 162 12.14 -11.58 19.41
CA LYS A 162 11.42 -12.76 18.93
C LYS A 162 12.36 -13.82 18.34
N THR A 163 13.43 -13.42 17.66
CA THR A 163 14.45 -14.35 17.18
C THR A 163 15.11 -15.11 18.33
N HIS A 164 15.45 -14.44 19.42
CA HIS A 164 16.02 -15.10 20.61
C HIS A 164 14.99 -15.97 21.35
N LEU A 165 13.72 -15.55 21.38
CA LEU A 165 12.63 -16.35 21.94
C LEU A 165 12.30 -17.61 21.13
N ALA A 166 12.90 -17.80 19.95
CA ALA A 166 12.77 -19.06 19.21
C ALA A 166 13.59 -20.20 19.86
N GLU A 167 14.65 -19.86 20.60
CA GLU A 167 15.54 -20.81 21.27
C GLU A 167 15.37 -20.79 22.80
N GLN A 168 14.69 -19.78 23.34
CA GLN A 168 14.48 -19.57 24.77
C GLN A 168 13.00 -19.28 25.07
N ASP A 169 12.43 -19.94 26.07
CA ASP A 169 11.02 -19.76 26.41
C ASP A 169 10.70 -18.36 26.99
N GLU A 170 11.67 -17.74 27.66
CA GLU A 170 11.51 -16.44 28.33
C GLU A 170 12.82 -15.64 28.31
N LEU A 171 12.70 -14.31 28.19
CA LEU A 171 13.78 -13.34 28.41
C LEU A 171 13.37 -12.36 29.50
N VAL A 172 14.26 -12.08 30.46
CA VAL A 172 14.07 -11.01 31.46
C VAL A 172 15.18 -9.97 31.26
N LEU A 173 14.85 -8.87 30.60
CA LEU A 173 15.80 -7.84 30.16
C LEU A 173 15.25 -6.45 30.46
N ALA A 174 16.11 -5.53 30.90
CA ALA A 174 15.74 -4.14 31.21
C ALA A 174 14.50 -4.01 32.14
N GLY A 175 14.35 -4.92 33.11
CA GLY A 175 13.21 -4.94 34.03
C GLY A 175 11.89 -5.44 33.43
N VAL A 176 11.90 -5.95 32.20
CA VAL A 176 10.72 -6.44 31.48
C VAL A 176 10.88 -7.92 31.15
N ARG A 177 9.80 -8.69 31.32
CA ARG A 177 9.70 -10.09 30.91
C ARG A 177 9.10 -10.19 29.51
N TYR A 178 9.77 -10.91 28.62
CA TYR A 178 9.34 -11.20 27.26
C TYR A 178 9.14 -12.70 27.10
N ARG A 179 8.00 -13.10 26.55
CA ARG A 179 7.70 -14.50 26.21
C ARG A 179 6.69 -14.56 25.07
N MET A 180 6.73 -15.65 24.29
CA MET A 180 5.64 -15.96 23.37
C MET A 180 4.47 -16.58 24.15
N PHE A 181 3.24 -16.23 23.79
CA PHE A 181 2.05 -16.84 24.36
C PHE A 181 1.14 -17.35 23.25
N ASN A 182 0.59 -18.54 23.45
CA ASN A 182 -0.44 -19.07 22.58
C ASN A 182 -1.78 -18.45 22.99
N VAL A 183 -2.49 -17.90 22.01
CA VAL A 183 -3.87 -17.45 22.20
C VAL A 183 -4.78 -18.56 21.72
N THR A 184 -5.71 -18.99 22.58
CA THR A 184 -6.76 -19.92 22.16
C THR A 184 -7.75 -19.17 21.29
N LYS A 185 -7.90 -19.61 20.05
CA LYS A 185 -9.02 -19.19 19.20
C LYS A 185 -10.15 -20.19 19.37
N VAL A 186 -11.30 -19.74 19.85
CA VAL A 186 -12.52 -20.54 19.88
C VAL A 186 -13.31 -20.27 18.60
N GLU A 187 -13.65 -21.35 17.89
CA GLU A 187 -14.52 -21.28 16.73
C GLU A 187 -15.79 -22.10 17.03
N HIS A 188 -16.92 -21.57 16.57
CA HIS A 188 -18.22 -22.19 16.74
C HIS A 188 -18.70 -22.67 15.37
N PRO A 189 -18.60 -23.99 15.05
CA PRO A 189 -18.98 -24.50 13.74
C PRO A 189 -20.46 -24.21 13.46
N LEU A 190 -20.75 -23.47 12.39
CA LEU A 190 -22.09 -22.92 12.13
C LEU A 190 -23.19 -23.97 12.26
N ALA A 191 -23.04 -25.13 11.60
CA ALA A 191 -24.06 -26.18 11.63
C ALA A 191 -24.37 -26.69 13.04
N ARG A 192 -23.35 -26.90 13.87
CA ARG A 192 -23.51 -27.36 15.26
C ARG A 192 -24.08 -26.25 16.15
N THR A 193 -23.60 -25.02 15.97
CA THR A 193 -24.09 -23.85 16.72
C THR A 193 -25.57 -23.60 16.46
N VAL A 194 -25.98 -23.65 15.19
CA VAL A 194 -27.39 -23.47 14.82
C VAL A 194 -28.25 -24.60 15.38
N GLN A 195 -27.79 -25.85 15.35
CA GLN A 195 -28.52 -26.97 15.96
C GLN A 195 -28.74 -26.75 17.46
N VAL A 196 -27.68 -26.42 18.20
CA VAL A 196 -27.76 -26.18 19.65
C VAL A 196 -28.69 -25.01 19.97
N LEU A 197 -28.67 -23.95 19.15
CA LEU A 197 -29.56 -22.80 19.31
C LEU A 197 -31.02 -23.16 18.96
N ALA A 198 -31.26 -23.95 17.92
CA ALA A 198 -32.61 -24.39 17.55
C ALA A 198 -33.23 -25.23 18.67
N ASP A 199 -32.48 -26.20 19.21
CA ASP A 199 -32.92 -27.06 20.31
C ASP A 199 -33.25 -26.25 21.58
N ALA A 200 -32.49 -25.19 21.86
CA ALA A 200 -32.64 -24.39 23.07
C ALA A 200 -33.71 -23.28 22.95
N THR A 201 -33.88 -22.69 21.76
CA THR A 201 -34.75 -21.51 21.55
C THR A 201 -36.08 -21.85 20.91
N GLY A 202 -36.22 -23.03 20.30
CA GLY A 202 -37.38 -23.39 19.48
C GLY A 202 -37.48 -22.60 18.17
N MET A 203 -36.48 -21.77 17.85
CA MET A 203 -36.42 -21.05 16.57
C MET A 203 -36.07 -22.01 15.44
N ASP A 204 -36.62 -21.72 14.26
CA ASP A 204 -36.24 -22.46 13.06
C ASP A 204 -34.78 -22.14 12.66
N ARG A 205 -34.15 -23.11 12.00
CA ARG A 205 -32.77 -23.03 11.52
C ARG A 205 -32.52 -21.74 10.72
N ASP A 206 -33.42 -21.38 9.80
CA ASP A 206 -33.21 -20.26 8.89
C ASP A 206 -33.26 -18.93 9.63
N GLN A 207 -34.18 -18.80 10.60
CA GLN A 207 -34.27 -17.63 11.47
C GLN A 207 -32.99 -17.41 12.30
N ILE A 208 -32.34 -18.49 12.73
CA ILE A 208 -31.07 -18.41 13.47
C ILE A 208 -29.95 -18.01 12.52
N VAL A 209 -29.86 -18.66 11.35
CA VAL A 209 -28.84 -18.36 10.33
C VAL A 209 -28.88 -16.89 9.93
N GLU A 210 -30.06 -16.33 9.67
CA GLU A 210 -30.23 -14.90 9.34
C GLU A 210 -29.68 -13.96 10.42
N ARG A 211 -29.69 -14.37 11.69
CA ARG A 211 -29.25 -13.52 12.82
C ARG A 211 -27.77 -13.59 13.11
N ILE A 212 -27.14 -14.75 12.89
CA ILE A 212 -25.76 -15.01 13.35
C ILE A 212 -24.78 -15.33 12.23
N ALA A 213 -25.27 -15.72 11.05
CA ALA A 213 -24.41 -16.11 9.95
C ALA A 213 -24.12 -14.90 9.07
N THR A 214 -22.84 -14.73 8.77
CA THR A 214 -22.39 -13.87 7.69
C THR A 214 -21.43 -14.69 6.83
N VAL A 215 -21.44 -14.44 5.53
CA VAL A 215 -20.49 -15.09 4.63
C VAL A 215 -19.13 -14.42 4.82
N ASP A 216 -18.15 -15.18 5.31
CA ASP A 216 -16.77 -14.72 5.38
C ASP A 216 -16.23 -14.49 3.95
N GLY A 217 -16.00 -13.23 3.60
CA GLY A 217 -15.59 -12.87 2.24
C GLY A 217 -14.29 -13.55 1.79
N LYS A 218 -13.36 -13.83 2.71
CA LYS A 218 -12.10 -14.53 2.38
C LYS A 218 -12.32 -16.03 2.12
N ALA A 219 -13.21 -16.67 2.86
CA ALA A 219 -13.62 -18.05 2.62
C ALA A 219 -14.37 -18.16 1.28
N LEU A 220 -15.26 -17.21 0.97
CA LEU A 220 -15.96 -17.13 -0.30
C LEU A 220 -14.98 -16.97 -1.49
N ASP A 221 -14.04 -16.03 -1.41
CA ASP A 221 -13.02 -15.84 -2.46
C ASP A 221 -12.17 -17.10 -2.68
N ARG A 222 -11.86 -17.87 -1.62
CA ARG A 222 -11.15 -19.14 -1.74
C ARG A 222 -12.00 -20.19 -2.45
N LEU A 223 -13.27 -20.32 -2.08
CA LEU A 223 -14.20 -21.25 -2.72
C LEU A 223 -14.38 -20.94 -4.21
N LEU A 224 -14.51 -19.66 -4.58
CA LEU A 224 -14.62 -19.24 -5.98
C LEU A 224 -13.33 -19.55 -6.78
N LYS A 225 -12.15 -19.39 -6.17
CA LYS A 225 -10.88 -19.77 -6.82
C LYS A 225 -10.77 -21.27 -7.05
N GLU A 226 -11.25 -22.08 -6.11
CA GLU A 226 -11.29 -23.53 -6.25
C GLU A 226 -12.28 -23.95 -7.36
N ALA A 227 -13.46 -23.32 -7.39
CA ALA A 227 -14.47 -23.54 -8.44
C ALA A 227 -13.93 -23.20 -9.84
N GLY A 228 -13.03 -22.22 -9.97
CA GLY A 228 -12.36 -21.88 -11.24
C GLY A 228 -11.41 -22.94 -11.79
N LYS A 229 -11.12 -24.02 -11.05
CA LYS A 229 -10.43 -25.20 -11.60
C LYS A 229 -11.35 -26.05 -12.49
N THR A 230 -12.67 -25.95 -12.26
CA THR A 230 -13.70 -26.73 -12.96
C THR A 230 -14.58 -25.87 -13.86
N LEU A 231 -14.81 -24.60 -13.50
CA LEU A 231 -15.58 -23.63 -14.26
C LEU A 231 -14.63 -22.76 -15.09
N ASP A 232 -15.03 -22.39 -16.30
CA ASP A 232 -14.28 -21.41 -17.07
C ASP A 232 -14.28 -20.03 -16.39
N ARG A 233 -13.27 -19.23 -16.73
CA ARG A 233 -13.01 -17.93 -16.09
C ARG A 233 -14.20 -16.96 -16.21
N SER A 234 -14.96 -17.02 -17.30
CA SER A 234 -16.10 -16.12 -17.52
C SER A 234 -17.26 -16.45 -16.58
N ARG A 235 -17.53 -17.74 -16.34
CA ARG A 235 -18.56 -18.18 -15.40
C ARG A 235 -18.21 -17.84 -13.95
N VAL A 236 -16.94 -17.97 -13.56
CA VAL A 236 -16.50 -17.56 -12.21
C VAL A 236 -16.65 -16.05 -12.02
N ALA A 237 -16.33 -15.26 -13.04
CA ALA A 237 -16.49 -13.81 -13.00
C ALA A 237 -17.97 -13.41 -12.89
N LEU A 238 -18.86 -14.07 -13.64
CA LEU A 238 -20.30 -13.85 -13.53
C LEU A 238 -20.83 -14.21 -12.15
N LEU A 239 -20.49 -15.39 -11.62
CA LEU A 239 -20.92 -15.82 -10.28
C LEU A 239 -20.44 -14.85 -9.19
N LYS A 240 -19.21 -14.34 -9.29
CA LYS A 240 -18.71 -13.32 -8.38
C LYS A 240 -19.54 -12.04 -8.46
N ALA A 241 -19.85 -11.58 -9.68
CA ALA A 241 -20.66 -10.37 -9.87
C ALA A 241 -22.08 -10.53 -9.31
N GLU A 242 -22.70 -11.70 -9.48
CA GLU A 242 -24.02 -12.01 -8.91
C GLU A 242 -23.99 -11.99 -7.38
N LEU A 243 -22.98 -12.62 -6.76
CA LEU A 243 -22.80 -12.60 -5.31
C LEU A 243 -22.55 -11.18 -4.78
N ASP A 244 -21.69 -10.41 -5.44
CA ASP A 244 -21.40 -9.02 -5.08
C ASP A 244 -22.63 -8.11 -5.22
N ALA A 245 -23.57 -8.42 -6.13
CA ALA A 245 -24.82 -7.68 -6.31
C ALA A 245 -25.82 -7.93 -5.17
N THR A 246 -25.76 -9.09 -4.51
CA THR A 246 -26.59 -9.42 -3.33
C THR A 246 -26.02 -8.89 -2.02
N ALA A 247 -24.79 -8.37 -2.02
CA ALA A 247 -24.11 -7.95 -0.81
C ALA A 247 -24.69 -6.63 -0.25
N GLU A 248 -25.06 -6.63 1.02
CA GLU A 248 -25.39 -5.41 1.75
C GLU A 248 -24.10 -4.65 2.11
N LYS A 249 -24.03 -3.38 1.70
CA LYS A 249 -22.87 -2.52 1.98
C LYS A 249 -23.18 -1.64 3.18
N SER A 250 -22.43 -1.82 4.27
CA SER A 250 -22.39 -0.87 5.37
C SER A 250 -21.24 0.12 5.17
N PHE A 251 -21.52 1.40 5.38
CA PHE A 251 -20.51 2.45 5.30
C PHE A 251 -20.23 2.95 6.71
N SER A 252 -18.96 2.89 7.13
CA SER A 252 -18.49 3.56 8.34
C SER A 252 -17.52 4.65 7.93
N PRO A 253 -17.72 5.91 8.36
CA PRO A 253 -16.76 6.97 8.09
C PRO A 253 -15.42 6.60 8.72
N ARG A 254 -14.34 6.77 7.97
CA ARG A 254 -12.97 6.57 8.44
C ARG A 254 -12.22 7.87 8.24
N PHE A 255 -11.45 8.27 9.24
CA PHE A 255 -10.53 9.38 9.10
C PHE A 255 -9.52 9.06 8.00
N TRP A 256 -9.39 9.95 7.03
CA TRP A 256 -8.50 9.81 5.89
C TRP A 256 -7.69 11.10 5.74
N ALA A 257 -6.38 10.94 5.59
CA ALA A 257 -5.44 12.02 5.33
C ALA A 257 -4.49 11.55 4.22
N LYS A 258 -4.30 12.40 3.21
CA LYS A 258 -3.36 12.18 2.10
C LYS A 258 -2.69 13.51 1.78
N GLU A 259 -1.38 13.45 1.57
CA GLU A 259 -0.61 14.60 1.08
C GLU A 259 -1.11 15.01 -0.31
N VAL A 260 -1.40 16.29 -0.48
CA VAL A 260 -1.79 16.88 -1.76
C VAL A 260 -0.56 17.62 -2.28
N ALA A 261 -0.24 17.44 -3.57
CA ALA A 261 0.83 18.22 -4.18
C ALA A 261 0.47 19.71 -4.12
N ALA A 262 1.41 20.53 -3.66
CA ALA A 262 1.30 21.99 -3.66
C ALA A 262 1.38 22.55 -5.08
#